data_AF-L1P5R1-F1
#
_entry.id   AF-L1P5R1-F1
#
_cell.length_a   1.000
_cell.length_b   1.000
_cell.length_c   1.000
_cell.angle_alpha   90.00
_cell.angle_beta   90.00
_cell.angle_gamma   90.00
#
_symmetry.space_group_name_H-M   'P 1'
#
loop_
_entity.id
_entity.type
_entity.pdbx_description
1 polymer ?
#
loop_
_entity_poly.entity_id
_entity_poly.type
_entity_poly.pdbx_seq_one_letter_code
_entity_poly.pdbx_strand_id
1 'polypeptide(L)'
;MGERDLADIDERVVEQQIIHNVKNFIMTFGKDFTFVGNQYHLEVFEVEQYPDLLFFNRELNCLVCVELKKGGFKPSYLGQLTAYLRILDDTVKKPHENPTIGIILCKDFNKDFVEYVIQDYHKPMGVARYTTTAEMPEQFQRVLPNIEELRKVLSNQPTDK
;
A
#
# COMPACT_ATOMS: atom_id res chain seq x y z
N MET A 1 -21.24 25.32 14.32
CA MET A 1 -21.23 24.36 13.19
C MET A 1 -20.41 25.03 12.08
N GLY A 2 -19.10 24.82 12.04
CA GLY A 2 -18.24 25.53 11.09
C GLY A 2 -16.76 25.15 11.15
N GLU A 3 -16.25 24.77 12.33
CA GLU A 3 -14.82 24.40 12.47
C GLU A 3 -14.53 22.92 12.22
N ARG A 4 -15.50 22.01 12.47
CA ARG A 4 -15.33 20.58 12.19
C ARG A 4 -15.44 20.23 10.71
N ASP A 5 -16.26 20.97 9.96
CA ASP A 5 -16.50 20.71 8.54
C ASP A 5 -15.32 21.14 7.66
N LEU A 6 -14.60 22.21 8.03
CA LEU A 6 -13.40 22.66 7.32
C LEU A 6 -12.22 21.70 7.51
N ALA A 7 -12.03 21.18 8.72
CA ALA A 7 -10.95 20.23 9.02
C ALA A 7 -11.12 18.89 8.27
N ASP A 8 -12.35 18.38 8.17
CA ASP A 8 -12.66 17.15 7.42
C ASP A 8 -12.48 17.34 5.90
N ILE A 9 -12.80 18.53 5.37
CA ILE A 9 -12.57 18.87 3.96
C ILE A 9 -11.07 18.93 3.67
N ASP A 10 -10.31 19.59 4.54
CA ASP A 10 -8.86 19.73 4.37
C ASP A 10 -8.17 18.36 4.43
N GLU A 11 -8.56 17.51 5.39
CA GLU A 11 -7.98 16.18 5.52
C GLU A 11 -8.22 15.29 4.30
N ARG A 12 -9.43 15.34 3.72
CA ARG A 12 -9.76 14.62 2.48
C ARG A 12 -9.02 15.18 1.27
N VAL A 13 -8.87 16.51 1.17
CA VAL A 13 -8.12 17.16 0.08
C VAL A 13 -6.64 16.75 0.14
N VAL A 14 -6.04 16.78 1.34
CA VAL A 14 -4.66 16.34 1.57
C VAL A 14 -4.50 14.87 1.20
N GLU A 15 -5.42 14.00 1.61
CA GLU A 15 -5.39 12.57 1.27
C GLU A 15 -5.47 12.33 -0.24
N GLN A 16 -6.42 12.97 -0.93
CA GLN A 16 -6.56 12.86 -2.39
C GLN A 16 -5.29 13.34 -3.12
N GLN A 17 -4.65 14.40 -2.61
CA GLN A 17 -3.42 14.91 -3.20
C GLN A 17 -2.23 13.94 -2.96
N ILE A 18 -2.16 13.29 -1.81
CA ILE A 18 -1.17 12.23 -1.54
C ILE A 18 -1.41 11.04 -2.47
N ILE A 19 -2.65 10.57 -2.57
CA ILE A 19 -3.03 9.45 -3.47
C ILE A 19 -2.64 9.81 -4.91
N HIS A 20 -2.92 11.03 -5.36
CA HIS A 20 -2.58 11.50 -6.70
C HIS A 20 -1.06 11.53 -6.92
N ASN A 21 -0.30 12.06 -5.97
CA ASN A 21 1.15 12.15 -6.04
C ASN A 21 1.80 10.76 -6.03
N VAL A 22 1.35 9.87 -5.14
CA VAL A 22 1.84 8.49 -5.05
C VAL A 22 1.47 7.69 -6.29
N LYS A 23 0.25 7.86 -6.82
CA LYS A 23 -0.18 7.23 -8.08
C LYS A 23 0.71 7.67 -9.24
N ASN A 24 0.85 8.97 -9.45
CA ASN A 24 1.68 9.50 -10.55
C ASN A 24 3.12 9.04 -10.38
N PHE A 25 3.63 9.10 -9.15
CA PHE A 25 4.95 8.61 -8.81
C PHE A 25 5.12 7.14 -9.22
N ILE A 26 4.29 6.22 -8.71
CA ILE A 26 4.33 4.77 -9.05
C ILE A 26 4.21 4.55 -10.57
N MET A 27 3.36 5.31 -11.26
CA MET A 27 3.22 5.26 -12.72
C MET A 27 4.47 5.76 -13.48
N THR A 28 5.35 6.52 -12.85
CA THR A 28 6.61 7.03 -13.43
C THR A 28 7.77 6.02 -13.30
N PHE A 29 7.66 4.97 -12.47
CA PHE A 29 8.77 4.04 -12.15
C PHE A 29 9.03 2.94 -13.18
N GLY A 30 8.02 2.43 -13.88
CA GLY A 30 8.24 1.22 -14.67
C GLY A 30 7.10 0.87 -15.60
N LYS A 31 7.46 0.28 -16.74
CA LYS A 31 6.61 -0.01 -17.90
C LYS A 31 5.50 -1.05 -17.65
N ASP A 32 5.45 -1.63 -16.45
CA ASP A 32 4.62 -2.80 -16.15
C ASP A 32 3.63 -2.60 -15.00
N PHE A 33 3.62 -1.42 -14.35
CA PHE A 33 2.53 -1.05 -13.45
C PHE A 33 1.34 -0.53 -14.24
N THR A 34 0.18 -1.13 -13.99
CA THR A 34 -1.12 -0.69 -14.52
C THR A 34 -1.99 -0.29 -13.35
N PHE A 35 -2.49 0.94 -13.36
CA PHE A 35 -3.43 1.42 -12.35
C PHE A 35 -4.77 0.70 -12.48
N VAL A 36 -5.27 0.12 -11.39
CA VAL A 36 -6.59 -0.54 -11.32
C VAL A 36 -7.62 0.39 -10.70
N GLY A 37 -7.29 1.02 -9.55
CA GLY A 37 -8.21 1.92 -8.86
C GLY A 37 -7.60 2.58 -7.62
N ASN A 38 -8.27 3.62 -7.14
CA ASN A 38 -8.03 4.22 -5.82
C ASN A 38 -9.27 3.99 -4.95
N GLN A 39 -9.08 3.90 -3.63
CA GLN A 39 -10.15 3.57 -2.67
C GLN A 39 -11.01 2.39 -3.18
N TYR A 40 -10.33 1.33 -3.62
CA TYR A 40 -10.96 0.26 -4.40
C TYR A 40 -11.94 -0.52 -3.51
N HIS A 41 -13.21 -0.57 -3.89
CA HIS A 41 -14.24 -1.20 -3.07
C HIS A 41 -14.09 -2.73 -3.06
N LEU A 42 -13.87 -3.28 -1.87
CA LEU A 42 -13.86 -4.71 -1.57
C LEU A 42 -14.98 -5.02 -0.59
N GLU A 43 -15.79 -6.04 -0.90
CA GLU A 43 -16.90 -6.45 -0.03
C GLU A 43 -16.97 -7.98 0.03
N VAL A 44 -16.98 -8.52 1.24
CA VAL A 44 -17.27 -9.93 1.50
C VAL A 44 -18.05 -10.04 2.81
N PHE A 45 -19.14 -10.82 2.82
CA PHE A 45 -19.99 -11.01 4.00
C PHE A 45 -20.50 -9.69 4.60
N GLU A 46 -20.91 -8.73 3.75
CA GLU A 46 -21.37 -7.38 4.15
C GLU A 46 -20.31 -6.54 4.89
N VAL A 47 -19.04 -6.97 4.85
CA VAL A 47 -17.92 -6.22 5.38
C VAL A 47 -17.21 -5.53 4.22
N GLU A 48 -17.40 -4.21 4.16
CA GLU A 48 -16.73 -3.34 3.19
C GLU A 48 -15.31 -2.99 3.65
N GLN A 49 -14.41 -2.88 2.68
CA GLN A 49 -13.01 -2.53 2.84
C GLN A 49 -12.53 -1.71 1.63
N TYR A 50 -11.57 -0.81 1.87
CA TYR A 50 -11.15 0.17 0.87
C TYR A 50 -9.63 0.38 0.91
N PRO A 51 -8.83 -0.46 0.25
CA PRO A 51 -7.43 -0.17 0.01
C PRO A 51 -7.24 1.15 -0.75
N ASP A 52 -6.26 1.95 -0.32
CA ASP A 52 -6.02 3.28 -0.89
C ASP A 52 -5.71 3.25 -2.39
N LEU A 53 -4.86 2.31 -2.80
CA LEU A 53 -4.40 2.16 -4.16
C LEU A 53 -4.29 0.69 -4.55
N LEU A 54 -4.81 0.36 -5.74
CA LEU A 54 -4.68 -0.96 -6.34
C LEU A 54 -4.06 -0.84 -7.72
N PHE A 55 -3.02 -1.63 -7.94
CA PHE A 55 -2.33 -1.76 -9.22
C PHE A 55 -2.30 -3.21 -9.66
N PHE A 56 -1.95 -3.42 -10.92
CA PHE A 56 -1.52 -4.69 -11.46
C PHE A 56 -0.09 -4.55 -11.97
N ASN A 57 0.77 -5.50 -11.65
CA ASN A 57 2.13 -5.55 -12.19
C ASN A 57 2.23 -6.66 -13.23
N ARG A 58 2.61 -6.31 -14.45
CA ARG A 58 2.66 -7.25 -15.59
C ARG A 58 3.84 -8.21 -15.53
N GLU A 59 4.99 -7.77 -15.01
CA GLU A 59 6.19 -8.61 -14.88
C GLU A 59 5.98 -9.69 -13.81
N LEU A 60 5.44 -9.28 -12.65
CA LEU A 60 5.09 -10.19 -11.55
C LEU A 60 3.77 -10.94 -11.81
N ASN A 61 2.96 -10.48 -12.77
CA ASN A 61 1.65 -11.01 -13.13
C ASN A 61 0.72 -11.16 -11.91
N CYS A 62 0.61 -10.10 -11.11
CA CYS A 62 -0.21 -10.07 -9.89
C CYS A 62 -0.78 -8.68 -9.60
N LEU A 63 -1.82 -8.65 -8.77
CA LEU A 63 -2.30 -7.42 -8.15
C LEU A 63 -1.28 -6.93 -7.10
N VAL A 64 -1.19 -5.61 -6.94
CA VAL A 64 -0.38 -4.92 -5.93
C VAL A 64 -1.28 -3.95 -5.18
N CYS A 65 -1.62 -4.31 -3.94
CA CYS A 65 -2.44 -3.54 -3.02
C CYS A 65 -1.53 -2.64 -2.17
N VAL A 66 -1.75 -1.33 -2.20
CA VAL A 66 -0.94 -0.35 -1.48
C VAL A 66 -1.81 0.42 -0.48
N GLU A 67 -1.42 0.36 0.79
CA GLU A 67 -2.05 1.06 1.90
C GLU A 67 -1.13 2.19 2.40
N LEU A 68 -1.66 3.40 2.54
CA LEU A 68 -0.94 4.59 2.98
C LEU A 68 -1.26 4.89 4.44
N LYS A 69 -0.23 5.12 5.26
CA LYS A 69 -0.38 5.48 6.67
C LYS A 69 0.41 6.75 6.97
N LYS A 70 -0.31 7.81 7.36
CA LYS A 70 0.26 9.12 7.74
C LYS A 70 1.19 9.05 8.96
N GLY A 71 1.00 8.05 9.83
CA GLY A 71 1.74 7.87 11.08
C GLY A 71 2.76 6.74 11.05
N GLY A 72 3.30 6.44 12.24
CA GLY A 72 4.18 5.30 12.46
C GLY A 72 3.51 3.96 12.17
N PHE A 73 4.30 2.96 11.80
CA PHE A 73 3.84 1.57 11.67
C PHE A 73 3.14 1.08 12.96
N LYS A 74 2.04 0.35 12.79
CA LYS A 74 1.33 -0.36 13.86
C LYS A 74 1.04 -1.80 13.41
N PRO A 75 1.17 -2.81 14.31
CA PRO A 75 0.87 -4.20 13.97
C PRO A 75 -0.54 -4.43 13.40
N SER A 76 -1.53 -3.61 13.81
CA SER A 76 -2.90 -3.68 13.31
C SER A 76 -3.02 -3.49 11.79
N TYR A 77 -2.06 -2.79 11.17
CA TYR A 77 -2.06 -2.57 9.72
C TYR A 77 -1.81 -3.86 8.94
N LEU A 78 -1.06 -4.81 9.52
CA LEU A 78 -0.84 -6.12 8.90
C LEU A 78 -2.13 -6.93 8.85
N GLY A 79 -2.98 -6.83 9.88
CA GLY A 79 -4.29 -7.48 9.91
C GLY A 79 -5.21 -6.93 8.82
N GLN A 80 -5.27 -5.60 8.68
CA GLN A 80 -6.03 -4.92 7.63
C GLN A 80 -5.55 -5.33 6.23
N LEU A 81 -4.23 -5.27 5.99
CA LEU A 81 -3.66 -5.67 4.70
C LEU A 81 -3.92 -7.15 4.40
N THR A 82 -3.80 -8.04 5.39
CA THR A 82 -4.08 -9.47 5.22
C THR A 82 -5.52 -9.72 4.76
N ALA A 83 -6.48 -8.95 5.29
CA ALA A 83 -7.86 -9.02 4.84
C ALA A 83 -7.99 -8.60 3.37
N TYR A 84 -7.31 -7.53 2.95
CA TYR A 84 -7.34 -7.04 1.56
C TYR A 84 -6.81 -8.08 0.60
N LEU A 85 -5.62 -8.61 0.89
CA LEU A 85 -4.99 -9.64 0.05
C LEU A 85 -5.89 -10.87 -0.07
N ARG A 86 -6.53 -11.27 1.04
CA ARG A 86 -7.42 -12.43 1.02
C ARG A 86 -8.64 -12.20 0.14
N ILE A 87 -9.29 -11.03 0.26
CA ILE A 87 -10.46 -10.69 -0.55
C ILE A 87 -10.07 -10.58 -2.02
N LEU A 88 -8.97 -9.87 -2.33
CA LEU A 88 -8.48 -9.71 -3.70
C LEU A 88 -8.16 -11.05 -4.35
N ASP A 89 -7.48 -11.95 -3.64
CA ASP A 89 -7.15 -13.28 -4.16
C ASP A 89 -8.38 -14.16 -4.39
N ASP A 90 -9.39 -14.05 -3.53
CA ASP A 90 -10.59 -14.89 -3.59
C ASP A 90 -11.63 -14.34 -4.62
N THR A 91 -11.69 -13.02 -4.84
CA THR A 91 -12.79 -12.39 -5.61
C THR A 91 -12.37 -11.63 -6.86
N VAL A 92 -11.15 -11.09 -6.92
CA VAL A 92 -10.70 -10.22 -8.02
C VAL A 92 -9.67 -10.92 -8.91
N LYS A 93 -8.68 -11.56 -8.29
CA LYS A 93 -7.55 -12.23 -8.94
C LYS A 93 -8.01 -13.28 -9.94
N LYS A 94 -7.38 -13.30 -11.12
CA LYS A 94 -7.65 -14.32 -12.14
C LYS A 94 -6.86 -15.61 -11.88
N PRO A 95 -7.33 -16.77 -12.38
CA PRO A 95 -6.66 -18.05 -12.14
C PRO A 95 -5.21 -18.13 -12.60
N HIS A 96 -4.83 -17.34 -13.60
CA HIS A 96 -3.47 -17.30 -14.16
C HIS A 96 -2.57 -16.27 -13.46
N GLU A 97 -3.10 -15.47 -12.54
CA GLU A 97 -2.36 -14.45 -11.81
C GLU A 97 -1.76 -15.03 -10.53
N ASN A 98 -0.54 -14.57 -10.23
CA ASN A 98 0.15 -14.86 -8.99
C ASN A 98 -0.55 -14.20 -7.79
N PRO A 99 -0.36 -14.71 -6.55
CA PRO A 99 -0.96 -14.13 -5.36
C PRO A 99 -0.73 -12.62 -5.24
N THR A 100 -1.74 -11.90 -4.75
CA THR A 100 -1.69 -10.45 -4.57
C THR A 100 -0.56 -10.07 -3.61
N ILE A 101 0.16 -9.01 -3.96
CA ILE A 101 1.22 -8.42 -3.12
C ILE A 101 0.64 -7.25 -2.35
N GLY A 102 0.97 -7.17 -1.06
CA GLY A 102 0.59 -6.06 -0.21
C GLY A 102 1.78 -5.17 0.14
N ILE A 103 1.57 -3.86 0.10
CA ILE A 103 2.54 -2.84 0.49
C ILE A 103 1.85 -1.90 1.48
N ILE A 104 2.51 -1.61 2.60
CA ILE A 104 2.08 -0.54 3.49
C ILE A 104 3.17 0.52 3.50
N LEU A 105 2.78 1.76 3.23
CA LEU A 105 3.69 2.89 3.24
C LEU A 105 3.38 3.75 4.47
N CYS A 106 4.29 3.72 5.44
CA CYS A 106 4.21 4.55 6.65
C CYS A 106 5.21 5.70 6.56
N LYS A 107 4.87 6.86 7.14
CA LYS A 107 5.79 8.01 7.25
C LYS A 107 7.04 7.66 8.06
N ASP A 108 6.87 6.84 9.09
CA ASP A 108 7.95 6.35 9.95
C ASP A 108 7.70 4.91 10.39
N PHE A 109 8.78 4.18 10.66
CA PHE A 109 8.71 2.85 11.26
C PHE A 109 10.05 2.51 11.92
N ASN A 110 10.01 1.66 12.95
CA ASN A 110 11.21 1.05 13.52
C ASN A 110 11.46 -0.29 12.79
N LYS A 111 12.58 -0.37 12.05
CA LYS A 111 12.99 -1.54 11.28
C LYS A 111 12.94 -2.82 12.11
N ASP A 112 13.63 -2.84 13.24
CA ASP A 112 13.82 -4.04 14.05
C ASP A 112 12.49 -4.54 14.63
N PHE A 113 11.63 -3.62 15.05
CA PHE A 113 10.29 -3.95 15.53
C PHE A 113 9.40 -4.52 14.41
N VAL A 114 9.44 -3.93 13.22
CA VAL A 114 8.69 -4.43 12.05
C VAL A 114 9.15 -5.83 11.69
N GLU A 115 10.47 -6.06 11.62
CA GLU A 115 11.05 -7.37 11.31
C GLU A 115 10.71 -8.42 12.37
N TYR A 116 10.65 -8.03 13.65
CA TYR A 116 10.22 -8.91 14.74
C TYR A 116 8.75 -9.35 14.63
N VAL A 117 7.83 -8.40 14.37
CA VAL A 117 6.39 -8.69 14.32
C VAL A 117 5.99 -9.56 13.12
N ILE A 118 6.75 -9.49 12.04
CA ILE A 118 6.36 -10.11 10.75
C ILE A 118 6.74 -11.59 10.65
N GLN A 119 7.57 -12.09 11.56
CA GLN A 119 7.99 -13.49 11.58
C GLN A 119 6.79 -14.46 11.67
N ASP A 120 5.68 -14.06 12.29
CA ASP A 120 4.49 -14.90 12.50
C ASP A 120 3.50 -14.93 11.30
N TYR A 121 3.70 -14.13 10.24
CA TYR A 121 2.79 -14.03 9.10
C TYR A 121 3.15 -15.04 7.98
N HIS A 122 2.68 -16.30 8.09
CA HIS A 122 3.10 -17.48 7.27
C HIS A 122 2.29 -17.85 6.00
N LYS A 123 1.28 -17.08 5.56
CA LYS A 123 0.63 -17.36 4.26
C LYS A 123 1.55 -16.95 3.09
N PRO A 124 1.33 -17.42 1.84
CA PRO A 124 1.92 -16.82 0.64
C PRO A 124 1.30 -15.45 0.36
N MET A 125 1.27 -14.61 1.40
CA MET A 125 1.45 -13.18 1.26
C MET A 125 2.80 -13.10 0.54
N GLY A 126 2.76 -12.88 -0.77
CA GLY A 126 3.91 -12.47 -1.54
C GLY A 126 4.34 -11.13 -0.99
N VAL A 127 5.00 -11.17 0.16
CA VAL A 127 5.69 -10.06 0.74
C VAL A 127 6.72 -9.74 -0.34
N ALA A 128 6.52 -8.62 -1.04
CA ALA A 128 7.61 -7.67 -1.11
C ALA A 128 8.07 -7.50 0.34
N ARG A 129 8.97 -8.41 0.75
CA ARG A 129 9.38 -8.65 2.13
C ARG A 129 9.37 -7.30 2.80
N TYR A 130 8.58 -7.16 3.86
CA TYR A 130 8.73 -6.05 4.78
C TYR A 130 10.12 -6.24 5.35
N THR A 131 11.06 -5.77 4.56
CA THR A 131 12.44 -5.65 4.85
C THR A 131 12.67 -4.23 4.49
N THR A 132 13.22 -3.52 5.43
CA THR A 132 14.21 -2.54 5.04
C THR A 132 15.12 -3.15 3.98
N THR A 133 14.95 -2.75 2.72
CA THR A 133 15.84 -2.83 1.54
C THR A 133 16.76 -4.06 1.31
N ALA A 134 17.33 -4.68 2.33
CA ALA A 134 18.36 -5.71 2.33
C ALA A 134 17.89 -7.15 2.02
N GLU A 135 16.62 -7.52 2.16
CA GLU A 135 16.17 -8.93 2.04
C GLU A 135 14.99 -9.14 1.08
N MET A 136 14.51 -8.09 0.43
CA MET A 136 13.50 -8.22 -0.63
C MET A 136 14.09 -9.10 -1.75
N PRO A 137 13.40 -10.16 -2.23
CA PRO A 137 13.94 -10.97 -3.33
C PRO A 137 14.23 -10.10 -4.56
N GLU A 138 15.32 -10.34 -5.29
CA GLU A 138 15.80 -9.43 -6.36
C GLU A 138 14.72 -9.06 -7.37
N GLN A 139 13.83 -9.99 -7.71
CA GLN A 139 12.70 -9.76 -8.62
C GLN A 139 11.74 -8.66 -8.12
N PHE A 140 11.53 -8.55 -6.81
CA PHE A 140 10.70 -7.49 -6.24
C PHE A 140 11.49 -6.18 -6.09
N GLN A 141 12.80 -6.23 -5.83
CA GLN A 141 13.64 -5.02 -5.78
C GLN A 141 13.74 -4.31 -7.13
N ARG A 142 13.70 -5.07 -8.24
CA ARG A 142 13.75 -4.51 -9.59
C ARG A 142 12.44 -3.85 -10.01
N VAL A 143 11.33 -4.36 -9.48
CA VAL A 143 9.98 -3.98 -9.90
C VAL A 143 9.38 -2.93 -8.97
N LEU A 144 9.64 -3.02 -7.66
CA LEU A 144 9.05 -2.12 -6.68
C LEU A 144 9.91 -0.87 -6.49
N PRO A 145 9.27 0.30 -6.30
CA PRO A 145 9.98 1.57 -6.12
C PRO A 145 10.87 1.56 -4.88
N ASN A 146 11.93 2.36 -4.93
CA ASN A 146 12.79 2.57 -3.77
C ASN A 146 11.99 3.23 -2.64
N ILE A 147 11.99 2.58 -1.47
CA ILE A 147 11.26 3.00 -0.27
C ILE A 147 11.60 4.45 0.13
N GLU A 148 12.86 4.88 -0.06
CA GLU A 148 13.27 6.25 0.27
C GLU A 148 12.60 7.29 -0.63
N GLU A 149 12.38 6.96 -1.90
CA GLU A 149 11.74 7.88 -2.83
C GLU A 149 10.23 7.91 -2.61
N LEU A 150 9.60 6.77 -2.30
CA LEU A 150 8.20 6.74 -1.82
C LEU A 150 8.01 7.58 -0.56
N ARG A 151 8.96 7.48 0.38
CA ARG A 151 8.94 8.27 1.61
C ARG A 151 9.03 9.77 1.33
N LYS A 152 9.84 10.19 0.33
CA LYS A 152 9.91 11.59 -0.10
C LYS A 152 8.57 12.13 -0.60
N VAL A 153 7.82 11.33 -1.36
CA VAL A 153 6.47 11.70 -1.84
C VAL A 153 5.49 11.86 -0.69
N LEU A 154 5.58 11.00 0.33
CA LEU A 154 4.75 11.09 1.53
C LEU A 154 5.15 12.26 2.45
N SER A 155 6.43 12.67 2.43
CA SER A 155 6.95 13.75 3.26
C SER A 155 6.82 15.15 2.65
N ASN A 156 6.53 15.27 1.36
CA ASN A 156 6.36 16.56 0.66
C ASN A 156 5.05 17.30 1.01
N GLN A 157 4.59 17.16 2.25
CA GLN A 157 3.55 18.03 2.76
C GLN A 157 4.14 19.43 3.03
N PRO A 158 3.39 20.51 2.75
CA PRO A 158 3.58 21.73 3.50
C PRO A 158 3.37 21.35 4.97
N THR A 159 4.41 21.47 5.78
CA THR A 159 4.21 21.50 7.23
C THR A 159 3.38 22.74 7.51
N ASP A 160 2.10 22.55 7.82
CA ASP A 160 1.29 23.64 8.36
C ASP A 160 2.00 24.16 9.62
N LYS A 161 2.17 25.47 9.64
CA LYS A 161 2.84 26.23 10.68
C LYS A 161 1.79 26.89 11.56
#